data_AF-A0A4R7TEE7-F1
#
_entry.id   AF-A0A4R7TEE7-F1
#
_cell.length_a   1.000
_cell.length_b   1.000
_cell.length_c   1.000
_cell.angle_alpha   90.00
_cell.angle_beta   90.00
_cell.angle_gamma   90.00
#
_symmetry.space_group_name_H-M   'P 1'
#
loop_
_entity.id
_entity.type
_entity.pdbx_description
1 polymer ?
#
loop_
_entity_poly.entity_id
_entity_poly.type
_entity_poly.pdbx_seq_one_letter_code
_entity_poly.pdbx_strand_id
1 'polypeptide(L)'
;MSARLLRLVPLAALAFFFPVPAAAAPPELPDQIAAAWRTDHLYLYPAMRPSFPQAELDRIRAATRTVNFPVYVALLPRTPLTRSGDLDLPTLLQARVGQPGLYLVWTVTGDYWSGEETLIRPGGLKGRSLTRVQLDDKWDHKLVTTRPAPGIVRTIQQAATAYDGRPLPDVPAGDLEPADEDDSGPSTTDKEDLSVFIGMGAGGLAGFLLVIGLTLRHQRRRPSTKRRPRSTQAKTSSSKAGTPARITSVQLQADRWIAKADRAVRSLEARITASDRARAKVKLPELLDQRDDAAERLAAARALRSAAPEDLAATAGALVLARQAQQAAGGKEVQPPCFFDPTHQPGSVQAAWTEDTEVPTCPACARILARGETPRGFRLWKKSGLLGLDRKAVPYWTLDPKQEPLLATGFGALEDDLADRVERVYGVGR
;
A
#
# COMPACT_ATOMS: atom_id res chain seq x y z
N MET A 1 -24.53 83.44 -50.92
CA MET A 1 -25.34 82.23 -50.68
C MET A 1 -24.41 81.14 -50.16
N SER A 2 -24.50 80.90 -48.85
CA SER A 2 -24.32 79.67 -48.09
C SER A 2 -23.47 78.50 -48.65
N ALA A 3 -22.43 78.12 -47.90
CA ALA A 3 -22.26 76.79 -47.24
C ALA A 3 -20.84 76.17 -47.31
N ARG A 4 -20.16 76.23 -46.14
CA ARG A 4 -19.46 75.14 -45.39
C ARG A 4 -18.38 74.29 -46.11
N LEU A 5 -17.09 74.45 -45.79
CA LEU A 5 -16.31 73.86 -44.66
C LEU A 5 -16.07 72.33 -44.72
N LEU A 6 -14.76 71.99 -44.70
CA LEU A 6 -14.06 71.05 -43.78
C LEU A 6 -13.36 69.78 -44.37
N ARG A 7 -12.01 69.79 -44.20
CA ARG A 7 -11.08 68.73 -43.75
C ARG A 7 -10.89 67.42 -44.53
N LEU A 8 -9.62 67.12 -44.83
CA LEU A 8 -9.02 65.79 -44.68
C LEU A 8 -7.57 65.92 -44.17
N VAL A 9 -7.32 65.42 -42.96
CA VAL A 9 -6.00 65.09 -42.39
C VAL A 9 -6.07 63.60 -42.05
N PRO A 10 -5.14 62.74 -42.50
CA PRO A 10 -5.15 61.34 -42.10
C PRO A 10 -4.45 61.19 -40.74
N LEU A 11 -5.17 60.64 -39.77
CA LEU A 11 -4.65 60.25 -38.46
C LEU A 11 -4.13 58.80 -38.58
N ALA A 12 -2.82 58.62 -38.48
CA ALA A 12 -2.20 57.31 -38.35
C ALA A 12 -2.45 56.75 -36.93
N ALA A 13 -3.31 55.74 -36.82
CA ALA A 13 -3.53 55.01 -35.58
C ALA A 13 -2.47 53.90 -35.45
N LEU A 14 -1.44 54.14 -34.63
CA LEU A 14 -0.50 53.13 -34.18
C LEU A 14 -1.20 52.27 -33.11
N ALA A 15 -1.56 51.03 -33.45
CA ALA A 15 -2.10 50.07 -32.50
C ALA A 15 -0.97 49.58 -31.57
N PHE A 16 -0.92 50.13 -30.35
CA PHE A 16 -0.12 49.57 -29.25
C PHE A 16 -0.79 48.27 -28.77
N PHE A 17 -0.24 47.12 -29.19
CA PHE A 17 -0.51 45.84 -28.55
C PHE A 17 0.17 45.83 -27.17
N PHE A 18 -0.59 46.01 -26.10
CA PHE A 18 -0.13 45.65 -24.76
C PHE A 18 -0.16 44.12 -24.63
N PRO A 19 0.96 43.45 -24.31
CA PRO A 19 0.92 42.03 -23.99
C PRO A 19 0.14 41.85 -22.69
N VAL A 20 -1.04 41.24 -22.78
CA VAL A 20 -1.79 40.78 -21.61
C VAL A 20 -0.92 39.70 -20.95
N PRO A 21 -0.56 39.81 -19.66
CA PRO A 21 0.16 38.75 -18.99
C PRO A 21 -0.70 37.49 -19.05
N ALA A 22 -0.14 36.41 -19.60
CA ALA A 22 -0.78 35.11 -19.56
C ALA A 22 -1.07 34.79 -18.09
N ALA A 23 -2.34 34.80 -17.72
CA ALA A 23 -2.76 34.34 -16.40
C ALA A 23 -2.28 32.89 -16.28
N ALA A 24 -1.34 32.64 -15.35
CA ALA A 24 -0.91 31.30 -15.03
C ALA A 24 -2.15 30.45 -14.74
N ALA A 25 -2.22 29.25 -15.30
CA ALA A 25 -3.29 28.31 -15.00
C ALA A 25 -3.43 28.21 -13.46
N PRO A 26 -4.67 28.18 -12.93
CA PRO A 26 -4.85 28.06 -11.50
C PRO A 26 -4.09 26.82 -11.02
N PRO A 27 -3.32 26.92 -9.92
CA PRO A 27 -2.55 25.79 -9.41
C PRO A 27 -3.46 24.59 -9.18
N GLU A 28 -2.96 23.38 -9.41
CA GLU A 28 -3.76 22.17 -9.16
C GLU A 28 -4.15 22.09 -7.68
N LEU A 29 -5.27 21.42 -7.38
CA LEU A 29 -5.79 21.35 -6.00
C LEU A 29 -4.74 20.90 -4.97
N PRO A 30 -3.88 19.89 -5.23
CA PRO A 30 -2.84 19.52 -4.28
C PRO A 30 -1.80 20.62 -4.03
N ASP A 31 -1.46 21.41 -5.05
CA ASP A 31 -0.53 22.53 -4.92
C ASP A 31 -1.15 23.66 -4.10
N GLN A 32 -2.45 23.90 -4.25
CA GLN A 32 -3.19 24.86 -3.42
C GLN A 32 -3.20 24.46 -1.95
N ILE A 33 -3.48 23.18 -1.65
CA ILE A 33 -3.48 22.65 -0.28
C ILE A 33 -2.08 22.77 0.32
N ALA A 34 -1.05 22.29 -0.38
CA ALA A 34 0.32 22.35 0.08
C ALA A 34 0.80 23.80 0.30
N ALA A 35 0.38 24.75 -0.54
CA ALA A 35 0.66 26.16 -0.35
C ALA A 35 -0.04 26.75 0.88
N ALA A 36 -1.31 26.42 1.10
CA ALA A 36 -2.06 26.88 2.27
C ALA A 36 -1.46 26.35 3.57
N TRP A 37 -1.02 25.09 3.59
CA TRP A 37 -0.36 24.47 4.72
C TRP A 37 0.99 25.08 5.11
N ARG A 38 1.59 25.93 4.27
CA ARG A 38 2.76 26.72 4.69
C ARG A 38 2.41 27.84 5.67
N THR A 39 1.13 28.24 5.72
CA THR A 39 0.64 29.34 6.55
C THR A 39 -0.27 28.83 7.68
N ASP A 40 -1.28 28.03 7.34
CA ASP A 40 -2.18 27.36 8.30
C ASP A 40 -2.25 25.89 7.92
N HIS A 41 -1.83 25.00 8.81
CA HIS A 41 -1.84 23.55 8.58
C HIS A 41 -3.26 22.96 8.48
N LEU A 42 -4.31 23.78 8.67
CA LEU A 42 -5.69 23.42 8.42
C LEU A 42 -6.21 24.07 7.13
N TYR A 43 -6.52 23.26 6.13
CA TYR A 43 -7.13 23.69 4.87
C TYR A 43 -8.61 23.31 4.84
N LEU A 44 -9.47 24.30 4.65
CA LEU A 44 -10.89 24.10 4.36
C LEU A 44 -11.17 24.57 2.93
N TYR A 45 -11.73 23.68 2.12
CA TYR A 45 -12.08 23.98 0.74
C TYR A 45 -12.97 25.23 0.65
N PRO A 46 -12.68 26.20 -0.24
CA PRO A 46 -13.33 27.51 -0.22
C PRO A 46 -14.85 27.47 -0.24
N ALA A 47 -15.44 26.55 -1.01
CA ALA A 47 -16.90 26.43 -1.14
C ALA A 47 -17.60 25.96 0.15
N MET A 48 -16.87 25.34 1.08
CA MET A 48 -17.42 24.85 2.34
C MET A 48 -17.35 25.88 3.47
N ARG A 49 -16.52 26.93 3.34
CA ARG A 49 -16.30 27.92 4.41
C ARG A 49 -17.57 28.59 4.95
N PRO A 50 -18.56 28.99 4.12
CA PRO A 50 -19.74 29.71 4.61
C PRO A 50 -20.64 28.86 5.52
N SER A 51 -20.66 27.54 5.32
CA SER A 51 -21.54 26.61 6.01
C SER A 51 -20.83 25.76 7.06
N PHE A 52 -19.50 25.85 7.17
CA PHE A 52 -18.74 25.00 8.07
C PHE A 52 -18.72 25.56 9.50
N PRO A 53 -19.14 24.79 10.53
CA PRO A 53 -19.15 25.27 11.91
C PRO A 53 -17.75 25.63 12.43
N GLN A 54 -17.57 26.86 12.91
CA GLN A 54 -16.29 27.31 13.44
C GLN A 54 -15.83 26.48 14.66
N ALA A 55 -16.78 26.01 15.47
CA ALA A 55 -16.49 25.17 16.64
C ALA A 55 -15.79 23.85 16.26
N GLU A 56 -16.07 23.27 15.08
CA GLU A 56 -15.41 22.06 14.60
C GLU A 56 -13.95 22.34 14.22
N LEU A 57 -13.67 23.48 13.57
CA LEU A 57 -12.30 23.90 13.23
C LEU A 57 -11.49 24.17 14.50
N ASP A 58 -12.10 24.81 15.50
CA ASP A 58 -11.42 25.15 16.75
C ASP A 58 -11.11 23.90 17.58
N ARG A 59 -11.99 22.89 17.56
CA ARG A 59 -11.72 21.57 18.16
C ARG A 59 -10.52 20.87 17.50
N ILE A 60 -10.48 20.83 16.16
CA ILE A 60 -9.35 20.24 15.43
C ILE A 60 -8.05 20.97 15.80
N ARG A 61 -8.06 22.30 15.79
CA ARG A 61 -6.89 23.11 16.17
C ARG A 61 -6.46 22.87 17.62
N ALA A 62 -7.41 22.72 18.54
CA ALA A 62 -7.10 22.40 19.93
C ALA A 62 -6.41 21.04 20.06
N ALA A 63 -6.90 20.01 19.35
CA ALA A 63 -6.28 18.69 19.34
C ALA A 63 -4.88 18.71 18.70
N THR A 64 -4.66 19.44 17.61
CA THR A 64 -3.33 19.59 17.02
C THR A 64 -2.31 20.18 18.00
N ARG A 65 -2.74 21.04 18.94
CA ARG A 65 -1.83 21.63 19.95
C ARG A 65 -1.45 20.68 21.09
N THR A 66 -2.11 19.53 21.24
CA THR A 66 -1.80 18.58 22.31
C THR A 66 -0.67 17.61 21.95
N VAL A 67 -0.31 17.54 20.66
CA VAL A 67 0.72 16.62 20.15
C VAL A 67 2.02 17.34 19.84
N ASN A 68 3.15 16.61 19.94
CA ASN A 68 4.49 17.16 19.76
C ASN A 68 5.03 17.00 18.33
N PHE A 69 4.16 16.81 17.33
CA PHE A 69 4.51 16.71 15.92
C PHE A 69 3.55 17.55 15.05
N PRO A 70 3.98 18.00 13.86
CA PRO A 70 3.11 18.74 12.95
C PRO A 70 1.90 17.89 12.51
N VAL A 71 0.71 18.48 12.50
CA VAL A 71 -0.51 17.87 11.93
C VAL A 71 -1.03 18.76 10.82
N TYR A 72 -1.23 18.18 9.64
CA TYR A 72 -1.75 18.80 8.44
C TYR A 72 -3.12 18.21 8.13
N VAL A 73 -4.15 19.05 8.01
CA VAL A 73 -5.54 18.61 7.81
C VAL A 73 -6.13 19.32 6.60
N ALA A 74 -6.72 18.58 5.68
CA ALA A 74 -7.47 19.11 4.54
C ALA A 74 -8.91 18.59 4.56
N LEU A 75 -9.89 19.50 4.51
CA LEU A 75 -11.32 19.20 4.48
C LEU A 75 -11.87 19.55 3.09
N LEU A 76 -12.32 18.54 2.36
CA LEU A 76 -12.63 18.62 0.93
C LEU A 76 -14.02 18.03 0.62
N PRO A 77 -14.73 18.51 -0.41
CA PRO A 77 -15.89 17.80 -0.94
C PRO A 77 -15.42 16.57 -1.72
N ARG A 78 -16.21 15.49 -1.75
CA ARG A 78 -15.87 14.32 -2.56
C ARG A 78 -16.10 14.60 -4.05
N THR A 79 -15.01 14.85 -4.78
CA THR A 79 -14.96 15.06 -6.24
C THR A 79 -14.31 13.87 -6.92
N PRO A 80 -14.37 13.70 -8.26
CA PRO A 80 -13.65 12.62 -8.94
C PRO A 80 -12.15 12.55 -8.59
N LEU A 81 -11.50 13.71 -8.38
CA LEU A 81 -10.10 13.80 -7.97
C LEU A 81 -9.87 13.23 -6.55
N THR A 82 -10.79 13.46 -5.62
CA THR A 82 -10.70 12.96 -4.24
C THR A 82 -11.47 11.64 -4.03
N ARG A 83 -12.16 11.14 -5.06
CA ARG A 83 -12.87 9.84 -5.09
C ARG A 83 -11.92 8.72 -5.52
N SER A 84 -10.90 9.06 -6.29
CA SER A 84 -9.94 8.12 -6.84
C SER A 84 -9.02 7.62 -5.71
N GLY A 85 -9.40 6.52 -5.04
CA GLY A 85 -8.52 5.79 -4.11
C GLY A 85 -7.26 5.19 -4.77
N ASP A 86 -7.01 5.52 -6.04
CA ASP A 86 -5.79 5.24 -6.78
C ASP A 86 -4.65 6.22 -6.45
N LEU A 87 -4.97 7.40 -5.89
CA LEU A 87 -3.99 8.41 -5.48
C LEU A 87 -3.97 8.53 -3.96
N ASP A 88 -2.87 8.09 -3.36
CA ASP A 88 -2.53 8.36 -1.96
C ASP A 88 -2.25 9.86 -1.79
N LEU A 89 -3.31 10.63 -1.57
CA LEU A 89 -3.28 12.08 -1.50
C LEU A 89 -2.50 12.58 -0.28
N PRO A 90 -2.60 11.98 0.92
CA PRO A 90 -1.71 12.29 2.04
C PRO A 90 -0.22 12.17 1.67
N THR A 91 0.21 11.07 1.05
CA THR A 91 1.61 10.89 0.62
C THR A 91 2.02 11.92 -0.44
N LEU A 92 1.14 12.18 -1.42
CA LEU A 92 1.38 13.17 -2.46
C LEU A 92 1.55 14.60 -1.90
N LEU A 93 0.73 14.96 -0.91
CA LEU A 93 0.81 16.26 -0.24
C LEU A 93 2.05 16.33 0.65
N GLN A 94 2.41 15.25 1.34
CA GLN A 94 3.68 15.20 2.07
C GLN A 94 4.88 15.41 1.15
N ALA A 95 4.90 14.82 -0.05
CA ALA A 95 5.98 15.02 -1.02
C ALA A 95 6.12 16.49 -1.44
N ARG A 96 5.04 17.28 -1.41
CA ARG A 96 5.03 18.72 -1.73
C ARG A 96 5.42 19.61 -0.56
N VAL A 97 5.06 19.22 0.67
CA VAL A 97 5.39 19.97 1.90
C VAL A 97 6.81 19.67 2.37
N GLY A 98 7.23 18.41 2.26
CA GLY A 98 8.57 17.94 2.62
C GLY A 98 8.86 17.92 4.13
N GLN A 99 7.82 17.95 4.98
CA GLN A 99 7.97 17.95 6.44
C GLN A 99 7.50 16.62 7.06
N PRO A 100 8.10 16.16 8.17
CA PRO A 100 7.53 15.07 8.95
C PRO A 100 6.26 15.54 9.68
N GLY A 101 5.32 14.63 9.92
CA GLY A 101 4.06 14.95 10.57
C GLY A 101 2.94 13.97 10.23
N LEU A 102 1.76 14.24 10.78
CA LEU A 102 0.52 13.57 10.45
C LEU A 102 -0.19 14.32 9.33
N TYR A 103 -0.52 13.63 8.25
CA TYR A 103 -1.23 14.18 7.10
C TYR A 103 -2.62 13.55 7.03
N LEU A 104 -3.67 14.38 7.13
CA LEU A 104 -5.07 13.98 7.14
C LEU A 104 -5.81 14.65 5.98
N VAL A 105 -6.48 13.83 5.17
CA VAL A 105 -7.35 14.31 4.10
C VAL A 105 -8.74 13.76 4.32
N TRP A 106 -9.68 14.62 4.66
CA TRP A 106 -11.05 14.26 4.97
C TRP A 106 -11.99 14.75 3.87
N THR A 107 -12.82 13.83 3.37
CA THR A 107 -13.79 14.10 2.31
C THR A 107 -15.21 13.89 2.80
N VAL A 108 -16.12 14.75 2.33
CA VAL A 108 -17.55 14.68 2.67
C VAL A 108 -18.39 14.21 1.48
N THR A 109 -19.32 13.29 1.74
CA THR A 109 -20.36 12.80 0.80
C THR A 109 -21.72 12.79 1.49
N GLY A 110 -22.63 13.69 1.07
CA GLY A 110 -23.84 13.95 1.86
C GLY A 110 -23.43 14.49 3.22
N ASP A 111 -23.90 13.85 4.29
CA ASP A 111 -23.50 14.17 5.67
C ASP A 111 -22.37 13.28 6.19
N TYR A 112 -21.93 12.30 5.41
CA TYR A 112 -20.92 11.33 5.82
C TYR A 112 -19.50 11.83 5.55
N TRP A 113 -18.67 11.80 6.58
CA TRP A 113 -17.25 12.14 6.51
C TRP A 113 -16.38 10.90 6.52
N SER A 114 -15.34 10.90 5.69
CA SER A 114 -14.33 9.84 5.62
C SER A 114 -12.94 10.45 5.47
N GLY A 115 -11.95 9.84 6.11
CA GLY A 115 -10.56 10.31 6.12
C GLY A 115 -9.59 9.31 5.51
N GLU A 116 -8.52 9.84 4.92
CA GLU A 116 -7.28 9.14 4.70
C GLU A 116 -6.17 9.80 5.54
N GLU A 117 -5.34 8.98 6.16
CA GLU A 117 -4.30 9.42 7.08
C GLU A 117 -2.93 8.81 6.77
N THR A 118 -1.87 9.57 7.01
CA THR A 118 -0.50 9.07 6.91
C THR A 118 0.38 9.77 7.93
N LEU A 119 1.05 8.98 8.77
CA LEU A 119 1.99 9.47 9.79
C LEU A 119 3.44 9.24 9.34
N ILE A 120 4.19 10.34 9.23
CA ILE A 120 5.58 10.32 8.75
C ILE A 120 6.50 10.88 9.83
N ARG A 121 7.48 10.08 10.26
CA ARG A 121 8.46 10.49 11.28
C ARG A 121 9.66 11.19 10.64
N PRO A 122 10.44 11.96 11.42
CA PRO A 122 11.73 12.47 10.97
C PRO A 122 12.59 11.36 10.37
N GLY A 123 13.26 11.66 9.25
CA GLY A 123 14.03 10.67 8.48
C GLY A 123 13.20 9.86 7.47
N GLY A 124 11.92 10.18 7.26
CA GLY A 124 11.08 9.52 6.24
C GLY A 124 10.61 8.12 6.64
N LEU A 125 10.85 7.72 7.89
CA LEU A 125 10.43 6.43 8.42
C LEU A 125 8.93 6.46 8.72
N LYS A 126 8.19 5.47 8.22
CA LYS A 126 6.79 5.27 8.60
C LYS A 126 6.73 4.94 10.11
N GLY A 127 5.75 5.51 10.81
CA GLY A 127 5.48 5.22 12.22
C GLY A 127 4.90 3.82 12.44
N ARG A 128 4.59 3.47 13.69
CA ARG A 128 3.66 2.34 13.94
C ARG A 128 2.38 2.63 13.15
N SER A 129 1.89 1.63 12.39
CA SER A 129 0.69 1.78 11.58
C SER A 129 -0.50 2.25 12.43
N LEU A 130 -1.15 3.33 12.00
CA LEU A 130 -2.37 3.88 12.64
C LEU A 130 -3.51 2.87 12.58
N THR A 131 -3.59 2.09 11.50
CA THR A 131 -4.56 1.00 11.33
C THR A 131 -4.47 -0.01 12.46
N ARG A 132 -3.25 -0.35 12.94
CA ARG A 132 -3.08 -1.27 14.08
C ARG A 132 -3.61 -0.65 15.38
N VAL A 133 -3.47 0.66 15.56
CA VAL A 133 -4.00 1.36 16.75
C VAL A 133 -5.52 1.47 16.70
N GLN A 134 -6.11 1.71 15.52
CA GLN A 134 -7.55 1.72 15.30
C GLN A 134 -8.19 0.36 15.57
N LEU A 135 -7.57 -0.74 15.14
CA LEU A 135 -8.08 -2.10 15.38
C LEU A 135 -8.11 -2.48 16.87
N ASP A 136 -7.20 -1.91 17.67
CA ASP A 136 -7.17 -2.08 19.13
C ASP A 136 -8.23 -1.20 19.84
N ASP A 137 -8.82 -0.23 19.13
CA ASP A 137 -9.67 0.83 19.68
C ASP A 137 -11.17 0.51 19.59
N LYS A 138 -11.75 0.16 20.74
CA LYS A 138 -13.18 -0.17 20.85
C LYS A 138 -14.12 1.01 20.63
N TRP A 139 -13.63 2.24 20.66
CA TRP A 139 -14.44 3.45 20.57
C TRP A 139 -14.61 3.98 19.15
N ASP A 140 -13.81 3.52 18.19
CA ASP A 140 -13.82 3.99 16.80
C ASP A 140 -15.22 3.90 16.15
N HIS A 141 -15.87 2.75 16.28
CA HIS A 141 -17.23 2.52 15.76
C HIS A 141 -18.34 3.28 16.48
N LYS A 142 -18.01 3.94 17.59
CA LYS A 142 -18.95 4.76 18.34
C LYS A 142 -18.75 6.24 18.05
N LEU A 143 -17.88 6.67 17.14
CA LEU A 143 -17.73 8.11 16.92
C LEU A 143 -18.86 8.66 16.03
N VAL A 144 -19.30 9.88 16.30
CA VAL A 144 -20.24 10.61 15.46
C VAL A 144 -19.60 10.88 14.09
N THR A 145 -20.10 10.22 13.05
CA THR A 145 -19.56 10.28 11.67
C THR A 145 -20.15 11.40 10.81
N THR A 146 -21.22 12.06 11.29
CA THR A 146 -21.85 13.21 10.62
C THR A 146 -21.05 14.50 10.78
N ARG A 147 -20.06 14.50 11.69
CA ARG A 147 -19.16 15.62 11.94
C ARG A 147 -17.71 15.17 11.77
N PRO A 148 -16.83 16.00 11.18
CA PRO A 148 -15.45 15.59 10.94
C PRO A 148 -14.56 15.67 12.19
N ALA A 149 -14.80 16.60 13.13
CA ALA A 149 -13.87 16.80 14.24
C ALA A 149 -13.75 15.57 15.15
N PRO A 150 -14.81 14.83 15.55
CA PRO A 150 -14.68 13.62 16.37
C PRO A 150 -13.66 12.61 15.80
N GLY A 151 -13.79 12.27 14.52
CA GLY A 151 -12.89 11.34 13.84
C GLY A 151 -11.47 11.88 13.66
N ILE A 152 -11.33 13.17 13.29
CA ILE A 152 -10.02 13.82 13.14
C ILE A 152 -9.28 13.88 14.48
N VAL A 153 -9.96 14.34 15.53
CA VAL A 153 -9.41 14.43 16.88
C VAL A 153 -8.99 13.04 17.37
N ARG A 154 -9.79 12.00 17.11
CA ARG A 154 -9.40 10.64 17.45
C ARG A 154 -8.16 10.17 16.69
N THR A 155 -8.10 10.45 15.40
CA THR A 155 -6.93 10.10 14.57
C THR A 155 -5.66 10.78 15.08
N ILE A 156 -5.74 12.05 15.51
CA ILE A 156 -4.61 12.78 16.14
C ILE A 156 -4.16 12.09 17.44
N GLN A 157 -5.10 11.67 18.29
CA GLN A 157 -4.80 10.95 19.52
C GLN A 157 -4.15 9.58 19.25
N GLN A 158 -4.68 8.83 18.27
CA GLN A 158 -4.10 7.55 17.83
C GLN A 158 -2.69 7.73 17.28
N ALA A 159 -2.46 8.79 16.50
CA ALA A 159 -1.13 9.15 16.04
C ALA A 159 -0.20 9.49 17.19
N ALA A 160 -0.66 10.20 18.22
CA ALA A 160 0.14 10.47 19.42
C ALA A 160 0.55 9.18 20.15
N THR A 161 -0.36 8.23 20.28
CA THR A 161 -0.06 6.89 20.81
C THR A 161 0.91 6.12 19.92
N ALA A 162 0.73 6.13 18.60
CA ALA A 162 1.65 5.50 17.65
C ALA A 162 3.04 6.15 17.67
N TYR A 163 3.10 7.44 18.01
CA TYR A 163 4.32 8.25 18.02
C TYR A 163 5.10 8.13 19.34
N ASP A 164 4.42 8.22 20.49
CA ASP A 164 5.02 8.25 21.84
C ASP A 164 4.79 6.98 22.68
N GLY A 165 4.01 6.01 22.19
CA GLY A 165 3.72 4.75 22.89
C GLY A 165 2.77 4.86 24.11
N ARG A 166 2.10 6.00 24.29
CA ARG A 166 1.20 6.27 25.42
C ARG A 166 -0.22 5.68 25.21
N PRO A 167 -0.97 5.34 26.26
CA PRO A 167 -2.37 4.93 26.11
C PRO A 167 -3.23 6.06 25.51
N LEU A 168 -4.27 5.67 24.78
CA LEU A 168 -5.26 6.59 24.22
C LEU A 168 -6.01 7.30 25.35
N PRO A 169 -6.17 8.63 25.30
CA PRO A 169 -7.04 9.35 26.23
C PRO A 169 -8.52 9.00 25.98
N ASP A 170 -9.34 9.27 27.00
CA ASP A 170 -10.79 9.07 26.92
C ASP A 170 -11.42 9.99 25.87
N VAL A 171 -12.45 9.47 25.19
CA VAL A 171 -13.22 10.20 24.18
C VAL A 171 -14.28 11.06 24.88
N PRO A 172 -14.43 12.35 24.52
CA PRO A 172 -15.49 13.20 25.05
C PRO A 172 -16.88 12.59 24.77
N ALA A 173 -17.78 12.64 25.76
CA ALA A 173 -19.10 12.04 25.63
C ALA A 173 -19.91 12.55 24.41
N GLY A 174 -19.80 13.84 24.08
CA GLY A 174 -20.47 14.45 22.93
C GLY A 174 -19.92 14.04 21.55
N ASP A 175 -18.89 13.20 21.51
CA ASP A 175 -18.32 12.65 20.28
C ASP A 175 -18.73 11.19 20.04
N LEU A 176 -19.44 10.55 20.99
CA LEU A 176 -19.82 9.14 20.94
C LEU A 176 -21.24 8.87 20.43
N GLU A 177 -22.21 9.73 20.74
CA GLU A 177 -23.57 9.55 20.21
C GLU A 177 -24.14 10.93 19.85
N PRO A 178 -24.81 11.08 18.70
CA PRO A 178 -25.58 12.27 18.43
C PRO A 178 -26.68 12.40 19.51
N ALA A 179 -26.96 13.61 19.98
CA ALA A 179 -28.17 13.83 20.77
C ALA A 179 -29.37 13.45 19.89
N ASP A 180 -30.25 12.59 20.38
CA ASP A 180 -31.38 12.02 19.65
C ASP A 180 -32.16 13.11 18.88
N GLU A 181 -31.95 13.18 17.57
CA GLU A 181 -32.87 13.82 16.62
C GLU A 181 -33.43 12.71 15.74
N ASP A 182 -34.73 12.48 15.94
CA ASP A 182 -35.61 11.64 15.14
C ASP A 182 -35.62 12.09 13.66
N ASP A 183 -35.75 11.11 12.77
CA ASP A 183 -36.18 11.22 11.37
C ASP A 183 -35.17 11.69 10.29
N SER A 184 -34.60 10.73 9.56
CA SER A 184 -34.54 10.83 8.09
C SER A 184 -34.38 9.44 7.46
N GLY A 185 -35.37 9.07 6.64
CA GLY A 185 -35.50 7.77 6.00
C GLY A 185 -34.38 7.40 5.02
N PRO A 186 -34.44 6.17 4.48
CA PRO A 186 -33.38 5.61 3.64
C PRO A 186 -33.10 6.49 2.42
N SER A 187 -31.81 6.79 2.23
CA SER A 187 -31.31 7.60 1.12
C SER A 187 -31.61 6.94 -0.24
N THR A 188 -31.71 7.77 -1.28
CA THR A 188 -32.11 7.40 -2.64
C THR A 188 -31.13 6.48 -3.37
N THR A 189 -30.05 6.03 -2.71
CA THR A 189 -29.08 5.07 -3.28
C THR A 189 -29.40 3.62 -2.92
N ASP A 190 -30.25 3.36 -1.91
CA ASP A 190 -30.69 2.00 -1.53
C ASP A 190 -31.89 1.48 -2.34
N LYS A 191 -32.43 2.28 -3.27
CA LYS A 191 -33.59 1.90 -4.10
C LYS A 191 -33.24 1.45 -5.51
N GLU A 192 -31.97 1.50 -5.92
CA GLU A 192 -31.58 1.12 -7.29
C GLU A 192 -31.02 -0.31 -7.42
N ASP A 193 -30.63 -0.98 -6.33
CA ASP A 193 -30.05 -2.33 -6.39
C ASP A 193 -31.03 -3.50 -6.19
N LEU A 194 -32.35 -3.26 -6.14
CA LEU A 194 -33.37 -4.33 -6.00
C LEU A 194 -34.12 -4.66 -7.30
N SER A 195 -33.67 -4.20 -8.47
CA SER A 195 -34.36 -4.46 -9.76
C SER A 195 -33.57 -5.27 -10.78
N VAL A 196 -32.35 -5.73 -10.46
CA VAL A 196 -31.53 -6.54 -11.40
C VAL A 196 -31.42 -8.02 -10.97
N PHE A 197 -31.97 -8.43 -9.82
CA PHE A 197 -31.83 -9.81 -9.32
C PHE A 197 -33.11 -10.68 -9.35
N ILE A 198 -34.09 -10.35 -10.20
CA ILE A 198 -35.21 -11.26 -10.53
C ILE A 198 -35.36 -11.32 -12.05
N GLY A 199 -34.47 -12.07 -12.71
CA GLY A 199 -34.52 -12.25 -14.16
C GLY A 199 -33.74 -13.43 -14.75
N MET A 200 -32.97 -14.17 -13.95
CA MET A 200 -32.12 -15.25 -14.47
C MET A 200 -32.18 -16.53 -13.63
N GLY A 201 -33.35 -16.82 -13.04
CA GLY A 201 -33.56 -17.97 -12.16
C GLY A 201 -33.87 -19.32 -12.84
N ALA A 202 -34.05 -19.39 -14.17
CA ALA A 202 -34.49 -20.64 -14.81
C ALA A 202 -33.66 -21.12 -16.02
N GLY A 203 -32.79 -20.29 -16.61
CA GLY A 203 -32.01 -20.66 -17.81
C GLY A 203 -30.64 -21.29 -17.53
N GLY A 204 -29.97 -20.87 -16.45
CA GLY A 204 -28.57 -21.22 -16.20
C GLY A 204 -28.33 -22.67 -15.74
N LEU A 205 -29.26 -23.24 -14.99
CA LEU A 205 -29.11 -24.59 -14.43
C LEU A 205 -29.26 -25.69 -15.50
N ALA A 206 -30.10 -25.49 -16.51
CA ALA A 206 -30.27 -26.46 -17.59
C ALA A 206 -29.04 -26.55 -18.51
N GLY A 207 -28.39 -25.40 -18.80
CA GLY A 207 -27.17 -25.35 -19.60
C GLY A 207 -25.97 -25.98 -18.89
N PHE A 208 -25.84 -25.76 -17.58
CA PHE A 208 -24.73 -26.29 -16.78
C PHE A 208 -24.78 -27.82 -16.64
N LEU A 209 -25.97 -28.40 -16.45
CA LEU A 209 -26.14 -29.85 -16.35
C LEU A 209 -25.89 -30.57 -17.68
N LEU A 210 -26.18 -29.93 -18.82
CA LEU A 210 -25.98 -30.50 -20.15
C LEU A 210 -24.48 -30.59 -20.52
N VAL A 211 -23.67 -29.61 -20.11
CA VAL A 211 -22.21 -29.61 -20.33
C VAL A 211 -21.51 -30.67 -19.45
N ILE A 212 -21.97 -30.87 -18.22
CA ILE A 212 -21.46 -31.92 -17.32
C ILE A 212 -21.81 -33.32 -17.87
N GLY A 213 -23.02 -33.51 -18.41
CA GLY A 213 -23.43 -34.77 -19.04
C GLY A 213 -22.58 -35.15 -20.26
N LEU A 214 -22.22 -34.17 -21.10
CA LEU A 214 -21.40 -34.40 -22.31
C LEU A 214 -19.92 -34.69 -22.01
N THR A 215 -19.35 -34.04 -20.99
CA THR A 215 -17.95 -34.24 -20.60
C THR A 215 -17.72 -35.59 -19.92
N LEU A 216 -18.66 -36.06 -19.09
CA LEU A 216 -18.59 -37.39 -18.45
C LEU A 216 -18.76 -38.55 -19.45
N ARG A 217 -19.50 -38.36 -20.54
CA ARG A 217 -19.68 -39.37 -21.60
C ARG A 217 -18.42 -39.54 -22.45
N HIS A 218 -17.62 -38.48 -22.61
CA HIS A 218 -16.41 -38.52 -23.45
C HIS A 218 -15.20 -39.16 -22.74
N GLN A 219 -15.16 -39.15 -21.41
CA GLN A 219 -14.08 -39.78 -20.64
C GLN A 219 -14.21 -41.31 -20.50
N ARG A 220 -15.42 -41.86 -20.67
CA ARG A 220 -15.68 -43.32 -20.59
C ARG A 220 -15.28 -44.12 -21.84
N ARG A 221 -14.72 -43.48 -22.88
CA ARG A 221 -14.35 -44.14 -24.16
C ARG A 221 -12.85 -44.11 -24.49
N ARG A 222 -11.95 -43.99 -23.52
CA ARG A 222 -10.50 -44.13 -23.77
C ARG A 222 -9.98 -45.47 -23.23
N PRO A 223 -9.35 -46.32 -24.06
CA PRO A 223 -8.80 -47.59 -23.61
C PRO A 223 -7.52 -47.37 -22.80
N SER A 224 -7.46 -48.03 -21.65
CA SER A 224 -6.35 -48.03 -20.69
C SER A 224 -5.15 -48.80 -21.26
N THR A 225 -4.01 -48.12 -21.44
CA THR A 225 -2.72 -48.77 -21.68
C THR A 225 -1.87 -48.71 -20.41
N LYS A 226 -1.70 -49.89 -19.78
CA LYS A 226 -0.82 -50.11 -18.63
C LYS A 226 0.64 -49.94 -19.05
N ARG A 227 1.44 -49.18 -18.28
CA ARG A 227 2.90 -49.33 -18.29
C ARG A 227 3.48 -49.21 -16.87
N ARG A 228 4.30 -50.23 -16.55
CA ARG A 228 4.96 -50.56 -15.28
C ARG A 228 5.93 -49.47 -14.78
N PRO A 229 6.28 -49.48 -13.47
CA PRO A 229 7.24 -48.55 -12.89
C PRO A 229 8.67 -49.01 -13.16
N ARG A 230 9.58 -48.06 -13.37
CA ARG A 230 11.02 -48.32 -13.37
C ARG A 230 11.73 -47.29 -12.51
N SER A 231 12.60 -47.82 -11.67
CA SER A 231 13.31 -47.20 -10.56
C SER A 231 14.54 -46.38 -10.99
N THR A 232 15.06 -45.65 -9.99
CA THR A 232 16.44 -45.14 -9.79
C THR A 232 17.03 -44.17 -10.81
N GLN A 233 17.33 -42.93 -10.39
CA GLN A 233 18.67 -42.53 -9.92
C GLN A 233 18.75 -41.00 -9.71
N ALA A 234 19.35 -40.61 -8.59
CA ALA A 234 19.82 -39.27 -8.33
C ALA A 234 20.93 -38.89 -9.33
N LYS A 235 20.73 -37.81 -10.09
CA LYS A 235 21.81 -37.01 -10.67
C LYS A 235 21.41 -35.53 -10.61
N THR A 236 22.28 -34.77 -9.97
CA THR A 236 22.42 -33.31 -10.01
C THR A 236 22.05 -32.77 -11.40
N SER A 237 20.94 -32.01 -11.48
CA SER A 237 20.52 -31.38 -12.73
C SER A 237 20.94 -29.92 -12.73
N SER A 238 21.97 -29.64 -13.53
CA SER A 238 22.16 -28.34 -14.17
C SER A 238 20.83 -27.96 -14.84
N SER A 239 20.23 -26.86 -14.42
CA SER A 239 18.97 -26.38 -14.95
C SER A 239 19.09 -26.08 -16.45
N LYS A 240 18.22 -26.73 -17.23
CA LYS A 240 18.01 -26.45 -18.66
C LYS A 240 17.68 -24.96 -18.81
N ALA A 241 18.46 -24.24 -19.60
CA ALA A 241 18.33 -22.79 -19.78
C ALA A 241 16.95 -22.46 -20.38
N GLY A 242 16.06 -21.88 -19.57
CA GLY A 242 14.75 -21.39 -20.02
C GLY A 242 13.56 -21.65 -19.10
N THR A 243 13.67 -22.57 -18.13
CA THR A 243 12.56 -22.88 -17.19
C THR A 243 12.70 -22.06 -15.90
N PRO A 244 11.61 -21.49 -15.37
CA PRO A 244 11.65 -20.85 -14.05
C PRO A 244 12.05 -21.86 -12.96
N ALA A 245 12.49 -21.34 -11.82
CA ALA A 245 12.87 -22.17 -10.68
C ALA A 245 11.73 -23.14 -10.33
N ARG A 246 12.07 -24.37 -9.94
CA ARG A 246 11.04 -25.33 -9.50
C ARG A 246 10.44 -24.79 -8.21
N ILE A 247 9.14 -24.52 -8.23
CA ILE A 247 8.43 -23.97 -7.07
C ILE A 247 8.69 -24.77 -5.79
N THR A 248 8.74 -26.10 -5.87
CA THR A 248 9.08 -26.98 -4.74
C THR A 248 10.42 -26.64 -4.08
N SER A 249 11.42 -26.25 -4.86
CA SER A 249 12.73 -25.87 -4.31
C SER A 249 12.67 -24.54 -3.56
N VAL A 250 11.85 -23.59 -4.03
CA VAL A 250 11.65 -22.29 -3.38
C VAL A 250 10.79 -22.46 -2.13
N GLN A 251 9.74 -23.30 -2.18
CA GLN A 251 8.89 -23.67 -1.03
C GLN A 251 9.75 -24.25 0.10
N LEU A 252 10.59 -25.25 -0.20
CA LEU A 252 11.48 -25.85 0.81
C LEU A 252 12.46 -24.84 1.41
N GLN A 253 12.91 -23.86 0.64
CA GLN A 253 13.75 -22.79 1.16
C GLN A 253 12.96 -21.85 2.07
N ALA A 254 11.76 -21.42 1.65
CA ALA A 254 10.87 -20.57 2.44
C ALA A 254 10.54 -21.24 3.78
N ASP A 255 10.08 -22.49 3.76
CA ASP A 255 9.71 -23.25 4.96
C ASP A 255 10.90 -23.40 5.93
N ARG A 256 12.10 -23.65 5.38
CA ARG A 256 13.33 -23.71 6.18
C ARG A 256 13.67 -22.37 6.83
N TRP A 257 13.50 -21.26 6.12
CA TRP A 257 13.80 -19.93 6.64
C TRP A 257 12.74 -19.44 7.62
N ILE A 258 11.46 -19.74 7.41
CA ILE A 258 10.38 -19.51 8.38
C ILE A 258 10.73 -20.21 9.69
N ALA A 259 11.12 -21.49 9.64
CA ALA A 259 11.54 -22.22 10.84
C ALA A 259 12.83 -21.69 11.50
N LYS A 260 13.70 -20.99 10.76
CA LYS A 260 14.87 -20.30 11.34
C LYS A 260 14.48 -18.98 11.99
N ALA A 261 13.64 -18.20 11.33
CA ALA A 261 13.08 -16.95 11.86
C ALA A 261 12.32 -17.20 13.16
N ASP A 262 11.49 -18.24 13.20
CA ASP A 262 10.80 -18.70 14.41
C ASP A 262 11.74 -18.90 15.60
N ARG A 263 12.83 -19.63 15.38
CA ARG A 263 13.83 -19.89 16.42
C ARG A 263 14.55 -18.61 16.83
N ALA A 264 14.82 -17.71 15.89
CA ALA A 264 15.46 -16.43 16.17
C ALA A 264 14.56 -15.51 17.00
N VAL A 265 13.27 -15.40 16.65
CA VAL A 265 12.27 -14.62 17.41
C VAL A 265 12.12 -15.18 18.82
N ARG A 266 11.97 -16.49 18.99
CA ARG A 266 11.92 -17.12 20.33
C ARG A 266 13.19 -16.87 21.15
N SER A 267 14.35 -16.88 20.50
CA SER A 267 15.61 -16.56 21.18
C SER A 267 15.69 -15.09 21.59
N LEU A 268 15.12 -14.18 20.80
CA LEU A 268 15.03 -12.76 21.13
C LEU A 268 14.06 -12.52 22.29
N GLU A 269 12.90 -13.17 22.30
CA GLU A 269 11.96 -13.14 23.43
C GLU A 269 12.62 -13.59 24.73
N ALA A 270 13.41 -14.66 24.70
CA ALA A 270 14.18 -15.12 25.86
C ALA A 270 15.21 -14.07 26.34
N ARG A 271 15.85 -13.34 25.42
CA ARG A 271 16.77 -12.23 25.74
C ARG A 271 16.04 -11.03 26.34
N ILE A 272 14.84 -10.72 25.86
CA ILE A 272 13.97 -9.68 26.42
C ILE A 272 13.61 -10.05 27.86
N THR A 273 13.13 -11.27 28.10
CA THR A 273 12.81 -11.75 29.46
C THR A 273 14.01 -11.70 30.40
N ALA A 274 15.20 -12.07 29.92
CA ALA A 274 16.42 -11.97 30.71
C ALA A 274 16.81 -10.52 31.02
N SER A 275 16.67 -9.61 30.05
CA SER A 275 16.99 -8.18 30.21
C SER A 275 16.03 -7.47 31.16
N ASP A 276 14.74 -7.84 31.11
CA ASP A 276 13.71 -7.34 32.02
C ASP A 276 13.97 -7.78 33.47
N ARG A 277 14.28 -9.07 33.68
CA ARG A 277 14.70 -9.59 34.99
C ARG A 277 15.94 -8.89 35.54
N ALA A 278 16.89 -8.55 34.66
CA ALA A 278 18.10 -7.81 35.01
C ALA A 278 17.87 -6.30 35.21
N ARG A 279 16.64 -5.79 35.02
CA ARG A 279 16.27 -4.36 35.08
C ARG A 279 17.10 -3.47 34.15
N ALA A 280 17.56 -4.00 33.01
CA ALA A 280 18.37 -3.29 32.04
C ALA A 280 17.52 -2.37 31.13
N LYS A 281 16.92 -1.33 31.73
CA LYS A 281 15.93 -0.44 31.09
C LYS A 281 16.41 0.22 29.79
N VAL A 282 17.71 0.47 29.62
CA VAL A 282 18.25 1.13 28.42
C VAL A 282 18.17 0.25 27.17
N LYS A 283 18.33 -1.08 27.32
CA LYS A 283 18.30 -2.03 26.18
C LYS A 283 16.92 -2.61 25.91
N LEU A 284 16.02 -2.53 26.88
CA LEU A 284 14.71 -3.16 26.78
C LEU A 284 13.84 -2.57 25.64
N PRO A 285 13.75 -1.23 25.44
CA PRO A 285 13.02 -0.66 24.31
C PRO A 285 13.55 -1.13 22.96
N GLU A 286 14.86 -1.06 22.74
CA GLU A 286 15.50 -1.50 21.49
C GLU A 286 15.22 -2.98 21.19
N LEU A 287 15.26 -3.85 22.20
CA LEU A 287 14.95 -5.27 22.03
C LEU A 287 13.46 -5.53 21.74
N LEU A 288 12.56 -4.70 22.28
CA LEU A 288 11.12 -4.77 21.99
C LEU A 288 10.82 -4.31 20.56
N ASP A 289 11.42 -3.21 20.11
CA ASP A 289 11.32 -2.74 18.72
C ASP A 289 11.84 -3.80 17.74
N GLN A 290 12.99 -4.40 18.09
CA GLN A 290 13.59 -5.49 17.33
C GLN A 290 12.67 -6.73 17.25
N ARG A 291 11.96 -7.05 18.34
CA ARG A 291 10.99 -8.16 18.37
C ARG A 291 9.82 -7.86 17.46
N ASP A 292 9.30 -6.64 17.49
CA ASP A 292 8.12 -6.26 16.72
C ASP A 292 8.38 -6.29 15.22
N ASP A 293 9.50 -5.72 14.75
CA ASP A 293 9.92 -5.80 13.35
C ASP A 293 10.12 -7.26 12.89
N ALA A 294 10.79 -8.08 13.72
CA ALA A 294 11.01 -9.48 13.39
C ALA A 294 9.71 -10.31 13.35
N ALA A 295 8.79 -10.07 14.28
CA ALA A 295 7.51 -10.76 14.37
C ALA A 295 6.59 -10.39 13.21
N GLU A 296 6.56 -9.11 12.82
CA GLU A 296 5.77 -8.60 11.70
C GLU A 296 6.22 -9.21 10.37
N ARG A 297 7.52 -9.22 10.10
CA ARG A 297 8.08 -9.88 8.91
C ARG A 297 7.80 -11.38 8.89
N LEU A 298 7.89 -12.05 10.04
CA LEU A 298 7.58 -13.48 10.14
C LEU A 298 6.09 -13.76 9.90
N ALA A 299 5.20 -12.91 10.42
CA ALA A 299 3.76 -13.00 10.18
C ALA A 299 3.46 -12.83 8.68
N ALA A 300 4.02 -11.80 8.04
CA ALA A 300 3.88 -11.56 6.61
C ALA A 300 4.42 -12.73 5.76
N ALA A 301 5.58 -13.30 6.14
CA ALA A 301 6.13 -14.47 5.48
C ALA A 301 5.19 -15.68 5.52
N ARG A 302 4.55 -15.93 6.67
CA ARG A 302 3.58 -17.02 6.83
C ARG A 302 2.32 -16.77 6.04
N ALA A 303 1.76 -15.56 6.13
CA ALA A 303 0.56 -15.17 5.41
C ALA A 303 0.74 -15.35 3.90
N LEU A 304 1.86 -14.87 3.36
CA LEU A 304 2.18 -15.01 1.94
C LEU A 304 2.38 -16.47 1.54
N ARG A 305 3.05 -17.27 2.39
CA ARG A 305 3.27 -18.70 2.16
C ARG A 305 1.96 -19.51 2.15
N SER A 306 0.98 -19.12 2.96
CA SER A 306 -0.32 -19.78 3.07
C SER A 306 -1.33 -19.31 2.03
N ALA A 307 -1.34 -18.03 1.68
CA ALA A 307 -2.32 -17.44 0.76
C ALA A 307 -2.13 -17.94 -0.69
N ALA A 308 -0.89 -18.05 -1.15
CA ALA A 308 -0.57 -18.42 -2.52
C ALA A 308 0.55 -19.48 -2.56
N PRO A 309 0.29 -20.71 -2.08
CA PRO A 309 1.33 -21.73 -1.92
C PRO A 309 1.93 -22.21 -3.25
N GLU A 310 1.17 -22.12 -4.34
CA GLU A 310 1.58 -22.51 -5.70
C GLU A 310 2.02 -21.33 -6.57
N ASP A 311 2.10 -20.13 -5.99
CA ASP A 311 2.63 -18.95 -6.68
C ASP A 311 4.14 -18.81 -6.40
N LEU A 312 4.93 -18.74 -7.47
CA LEU A 312 6.39 -18.69 -7.37
C LEU A 312 6.88 -17.33 -6.84
N ALA A 313 6.23 -16.23 -7.21
CA ALA A 313 6.57 -14.90 -6.70
C ALA A 313 6.23 -14.80 -5.22
N ALA A 314 5.04 -15.28 -4.82
CA ALA A 314 4.62 -15.29 -3.42
C ALA A 314 5.55 -16.14 -2.56
N THR A 315 5.91 -17.33 -3.04
CA THR A 315 6.85 -18.21 -2.33
C THR A 315 8.24 -17.56 -2.19
N ALA A 316 8.70 -16.82 -3.20
CA ALA A 316 9.95 -16.06 -3.12
C ALA A 316 9.85 -14.90 -2.11
N GLY A 317 8.73 -14.18 -2.07
CA GLY A 317 8.49 -13.15 -1.05
C GLY A 317 8.46 -13.71 0.37
N ALA A 318 7.81 -14.85 0.59
CA ALA A 318 7.81 -15.51 1.89
C ALA A 318 9.23 -15.89 2.34
N LEU A 319 10.07 -16.35 1.41
CA LEU A 319 11.48 -16.62 1.66
C LEU A 319 12.26 -15.34 2.06
N VAL A 320 12.06 -14.24 1.33
CA VAL A 320 12.74 -12.96 1.60
C VAL A 320 12.37 -12.44 2.98
N LEU A 321 11.07 -12.33 3.27
CA LEU A 321 10.55 -11.85 4.55
C LEU A 321 11.01 -12.72 5.72
N ALA A 322 10.98 -14.04 5.57
CA ALA A 322 11.47 -14.94 6.62
C ALA A 322 12.98 -14.75 6.88
N ARG A 323 13.76 -14.47 5.84
CA ARG A 323 15.20 -14.21 6.01
C ARG A 323 15.45 -12.88 6.71
N GLN A 324 14.68 -11.85 6.37
CA GLN A 324 14.74 -10.55 7.04
C GLN A 324 14.27 -10.62 8.48
N ALA A 325 13.18 -11.34 8.77
CA ALA A 325 12.73 -11.62 10.15
C ALA A 325 13.84 -12.27 10.98
N GLN A 326 14.60 -13.21 10.39
CA GLN A 326 15.73 -13.82 11.06
C GLN A 326 16.87 -12.84 11.33
N GLN A 327 17.15 -11.92 10.40
CA GLN A 327 18.19 -10.88 10.56
C GLN A 327 17.79 -9.86 11.63
N ALA A 328 16.56 -9.35 11.55
CA ALA A 328 15.94 -8.47 12.52
C ALA A 328 16.00 -9.10 13.92
N ALA A 329 15.53 -10.34 14.10
CA ALA A 329 15.61 -11.05 15.38
C ALA A 329 17.05 -11.27 15.88
N GLY A 330 18.03 -11.29 14.97
CA GLY A 330 19.45 -11.41 15.29
C GLY A 330 20.13 -10.09 15.68
N GLY A 331 19.46 -8.95 15.50
CA GLY A 331 20.00 -7.60 15.72
C GLY A 331 20.98 -7.19 14.64
N LYS A 332 20.90 -7.86 13.47
CA LYS A 332 21.68 -7.53 12.29
C LYS A 332 20.87 -6.56 11.45
N GLU A 333 21.56 -5.63 10.80
CA GLU A 333 20.96 -4.80 9.77
C GLU A 333 20.27 -5.68 8.72
N VAL A 334 18.99 -5.37 8.46
CA VAL A 334 18.15 -6.11 7.52
C VAL A 334 18.67 -5.83 6.12
N GLN A 335 19.10 -6.89 5.45
CA GLN A 335 19.68 -6.77 4.11
C GLN A 335 18.58 -6.93 3.05
N PRO A 336 18.66 -6.19 1.93
CA PRO A 336 17.75 -6.37 0.81
C PRO A 336 17.97 -7.74 0.15
N PRO A 337 16.99 -8.26 -0.61
CA PRO A 337 17.20 -9.43 -1.46
C PRO A 337 18.21 -9.12 -2.56
N CYS A 338 18.80 -10.16 -3.15
CA CYS A 338 19.58 -10.00 -4.37
C CYS A 338 18.65 -9.61 -5.52
N PHE A 339 18.90 -8.45 -6.14
CA PHE A 339 18.11 -7.90 -7.24
C PHE A 339 17.93 -8.88 -8.41
N PHE A 340 18.91 -9.72 -8.72
CA PHE A 340 18.73 -10.66 -9.83
C PHE A 340 17.87 -11.87 -9.46
N ASP A 341 17.96 -12.34 -8.21
CA ASP A 341 17.22 -13.50 -7.77
C ASP A 341 17.00 -13.45 -6.24
N PRO A 342 15.77 -13.23 -5.76
CA PRO A 342 15.47 -13.13 -4.34
C PRO A 342 15.76 -14.45 -3.58
N THR A 343 15.87 -15.58 -4.28
CA THR A 343 16.20 -16.87 -3.68
C THR A 343 17.68 -17.01 -3.33
N HIS A 344 18.55 -16.20 -3.95
CA HIS A 344 19.98 -16.17 -3.63
C HIS A 344 20.24 -15.62 -2.22
N GLN A 345 21.52 -15.58 -1.82
CA GLN A 345 21.94 -14.88 -0.59
C GLN A 345 21.50 -13.39 -0.63
N PRO A 346 21.39 -12.73 0.53
CA PRO A 346 21.07 -11.30 0.59
C PRO A 346 21.99 -10.43 -0.28
N GLY A 347 21.46 -9.30 -0.72
CA GLY A 347 22.12 -8.33 -1.57
C GLY A 347 23.14 -7.48 -0.81
N SER A 348 24.24 -8.09 -0.37
CA SER A 348 25.26 -7.42 0.45
C SER A 348 26.29 -6.61 -0.34
N VAL A 349 26.19 -6.56 -1.67
CA VAL A 349 27.11 -5.84 -2.56
C VAL A 349 26.30 -4.92 -3.48
N GLN A 350 26.54 -3.61 -3.42
CA GLN A 350 26.01 -2.69 -4.42
C GLN A 350 26.79 -2.87 -5.72
N ALA A 351 26.09 -3.14 -6.81
CA ALA A 351 26.70 -3.35 -8.12
C ALA A 351 26.00 -2.47 -9.17
N ALA A 352 26.81 -1.81 -10.00
CA ALA A 352 26.32 -1.07 -11.16
C ALA A 352 25.60 -2.03 -12.14
N TRP A 353 24.36 -1.71 -12.47
CA TRP A 353 23.51 -2.48 -13.37
C TRP A 353 23.30 -1.76 -14.71
N THR A 354 23.03 -0.46 -14.65
CA THR A 354 23.03 0.47 -15.79
C THR A 354 23.88 1.69 -15.42
N GLU A 355 24.17 2.57 -16.39
CA GLU A 355 25.06 3.73 -16.19
C GLU A 355 24.67 4.58 -14.96
N ASP A 356 23.36 4.71 -14.69
CA ASP A 356 22.82 5.50 -13.59
C ASP A 356 22.09 4.67 -12.52
N THR A 357 22.33 3.36 -12.42
CA THR A 357 21.60 2.52 -11.44
C THR A 357 22.49 1.47 -10.80
N GLU A 358 22.62 1.58 -9.48
CA GLU A 358 23.17 0.54 -8.63
C GLU A 358 22.05 -0.29 -8.02
N VAL A 359 22.28 -1.60 -7.93
CA VAL A 359 21.32 -2.52 -7.34
C VAL A 359 21.99 -3.41 -6.29
N PRO A 360 21.29 -3.80 -5.22
CA PRO A 360 21.83 -4.71 -4.22
C PRO A 360 21.91 -6.13 -4.80
N THR A 361 23.09 -6.74 -4.75
CA THR A 361 23.36 -8.06 -5.34
C THR A 361 24.08 -8.97 -4.37
N CYS A 362 23.87 -10.28 -4.54
CA CYS A 362 24.70 -11.25 -3.84
C CYS A 362 26.12 -11.25 -4.46
N PRO A 363 27.17 -11.67 -3.70
CA PRO A 363 28.54 -11.70 -4.20
C PRO A 363 28.75 -12.55 -5.46
N ALA A 364 27.86 -13.49 -5.76
CA ALA A 364 27.92 -14.29 -6.99
C ALA A 364 27.42 -13.49 -8.21
N CYS A 365 26.31 -12.77 -8.07
CA CYS A 365 25.76 -11.93 -9.14
C CYS A 365 26.65 -10.70 -9.40
N ALA A 366 27.21 -10.09 -8.35
CA ALA A 366 28.20 -9.01 -8.49
C ALA A 366 29.40 -9.43 -9.36
N ARG A 367 29.93 -10.64 -9.15
CA ARG A 367 31.05 -11.17 -9.96
C ARG A 367 30.69 -11.43 -11.41
N ILE A 368 29.42 -11.72 -11.72
CA ILE A 368 28.95 -11.89 -13.11
C ILE A 368 28.86 -10.51 -13.77
N LEU A 369 28.28 -9.51 -13.10
CA LEU A 369 28.23 -8.14 -13.60
C LEU A 369 29.62 -7.55 -13.83
N ALA A 370 30.57 -7.80 -12.93
CA ALA A 370 31.94 -7.33 -13.06
C ALA A 370 32.66 -7.89 -14.31
N ARG A 371 32.15 -8.96 -14.92
CA ARG A 371 32.65 -9.51 -16.19
C ARG A 371 31.93 -8.94 -17.42
N GLY A 372 31.02 -7.99 -17.26
CA GLY A 372 30.17 -7.48 -18.34
C GLY A 372 29.06 -8.44 -18.76
N GLU A 373 28.76 -9.45 -17.94
CA GLU A 373 27.70 -10.42 -18.20
C GLU A 373 26.44 -10.08 -17.40
N THR A 374 25.26 -10.32 -17.96
CA THR A 374 23.99 -10.21 -17.22
C THR A 374 23.73 -11.48 -16.39
N PRO A 375 23.57 -11.39 -15.05
CA PRO A 375 23.16 -12.53 -14.24
C PRO A 375 21.80 -13.07 -14.69
N ARG A 376 21.62 -14.39 -14.56
CA ARG A 376 20.32 -14.99 -14.82
C ARG A 376 19.32 -14.47 -13.79
N GLY A 377 18.29 -13.79 -14.30
CA GLY A 377 17.20 -13.31 -13.47
C GLY A 377 16.30 -14.41 -12.96
N PHE A 378 15.71 -14.17 -11.80
CA PHE A 378 14.57 -14.92 -11.32
C PHE A 378 13.44 -14.75 -12.30
N ARG A 379 12.99 -15.89 -12.85
CA ARG A 379 12.04 -15.92 -13.94
C ARG A 379 10.65 -16.23 -13.43
N LEU A 380 9.69 -15.47 -13.90
CA LEU A 380 8.28 -15.66 -13.66
C LEU A 380 7.57 -15.92 -14.99
N TRP A 381 6.39 -16.53 -14.91
CA TRP A 381 5.57 -16.76 -16.08
C TRP A 381 4.82 -15.47 -16.42
N LYS A 382 5.16 -14.86 -17.57
CA LYS A 382 4.36 -13.77 -18.12
C LYS A 382 3.04 -14.35 -18.64
N LYS A 383 1.91 -13.85 -18.16
CA LYS A 383 0.60 -14.09 -18.76
C LYS A 383 0.48 -13.16 -19.99
N SER A 384 0.42 -13.72 -21.18
CA SER A 384 0.27 -12.94 -22.43
C SER A 384 -0.74 -13.58 -23.39
N GLY A 385 -1.21 -12.79 -24.38
CA GLY A 385 -2.16 -13.21 -25.40
C GLY A 385 -3.63 -12.89 -25.05
N LEU A 386 -4.51 -12.94 -26.06
CA LEU A 386 -5.93 -12.55 -25.99
C LEU A 386 -6.75 -13.30 -24.92
N LEU A 387 -6.23 -14.42 -24.41
CA LEU A 387 -6.85 -15.27 -23.38
C LEU A 387 -5.90 -15.61 -22.21
N GLY A 388 -4.70 -15.00 -22.13
CA GLY A 388 -3.73 -15.26 -21.06
C GLY A 388 -3.13 -16.68 -21.04
N LEU A 389 -3.25 -17.44 -22.14
CA LEU A 389 -2.80 -18.83 -22.24
C LEU A 389 -1.34 -18.97 -22.67
N ASP A 390 -0.73 -17.93 -23.26
CA ASP A 390 0.68 -17.97 -23.61
C ASP A 390 1.53 -17.78 -22.35
N ARG A 391 2.31 -18.81 -22.01
CA ARG A 391 3.22 -18.80 -20.85
C ARG A 391 4.67 -18.68 -21.33
N LYS A 392 5.20 -17.46 -21.31
CA LYS A 392 6.63 -17.20 -21.56
C LYS A 392 7.33 -16.89 -20.25
N ALA A 393 8.36 -17.66 -19.91
CA ALA A 393 9.19 -17.35 -18.75
C ALA A 393 10.07 -16.15 -19.06
N VAL A 394 9.96 -15.08 -18.27
CA VAL A 394 10.74 -13.83 -18.42
C VAL A 394 11.36 -13.43 -17.09
N PRO A 395 12.50 -12.71 -17.07
CA PRO A 395 13.03 -12.14 -15.84
C PRO A 395 12.01 -11.22 -15.19
N TYR A 396 11.90 -11.27 -13.86
CA TYR A 396 10.81 -10.58 -13.16
C TYR A 396 10.83 -9.06 -13.39
N TRP A 397 12.00 -8.43 -13.48
CA TRP A 397 12.12 -6.98 -13.72
C TRP A 397 11.62 -6.52 -15.10
N THR A 398 11.21 -7.45 -15.96
CA THR A 398 10.57 -7.15 -17.26
C THR A 398 9.04 -7.25 -17.21
N LEU A 399 8.49 -7.63 -16.06
CA LEU A 399 7.05 -7.66 -15.81
C LEU A 399 6.58 -6.31 -15.32
N ASP A 400 5.34 -5.97 -15.68
CA ASP A 400 4.69 -4.75 -15.20
C ASP A 400 4.38 -4.90 -13.69
N PRO A 401 4.87 -4.00 -12.82
CA PRO A 401 4.57 -4.04 -11.38
C PRO A 401 3.07 -4.03 -11.06
N LYS A 402 2.22 -3.51 -11.95
CA LYS A 402 0.74 -3.56 -11.79
C LYS A 402 0.18 -4.97 -11.92
N GLN A 403 0.86 -5.86 -12.65
CA GLN A 403 0.43 -7.24 -12.87
C GLN A 403 0.97 -8.20 -11.80
N GLU A 404 2.04 -7.82 -11.11
CA GLU A 404 2.67 -8.62 -10.07
C GLU A 404 3.07 -7.72 -8.87
N PRO A 405 2.17 -7.53 -7.89
CA PRO A 405 2.35 -6.58 -6.78
C PRO A 405 3.60 -6.84 -5.93
N LEU A 406 4.04 -8.10 -5.88
CA LEU A 406 5.26 -8.48 -5.17
C LEU A 406 6.51 -7.87 -5.79
N LEU A 407 6.47 -7.47 -7.06
CA LEU A 407 7.60 -6.81 -7.70
C LEU A 407 7.69 -5.34 -7.30
N ALA A 408 6.53 -4.68 -7.12
CA ALA A 408 6.47 -3.30 -6.69
C ALA A 408 7.09 -3.11 -5.29
N THR A 409 6.85 -4.06 -4.38
CA THR A 409 7.33 -3.99 -2.99
C THR A 409 8.72 -4.62 -2.78
N GLY A 410 9.42 -5.01 -3.86
CA GLY A 410 10.69 -5.72 -3.76
C GLY A 410 10.58 -7.06 -3.03
N PHE A 411 9.51 -7.81 -3.30
CA PHE A 411 9.12 -9.04 -2.63
C PHE A 411 8.78 -8.86 -1.14
N GLY A 412 8.28 -7.68 -0.77
CA GLY A 412 8.00 -7.27 0.62
C GLY A 412 9.18 -6.71 1.38
N ALA A 413 10.34 -6.57 0.73
CA ALA A 413 11.55 -6.10 1.39
C ALA A 413 11.65 -4.57 1.46
N LEU A 414 10.93 -3.85 0.61
CA LEU A 414 11.11 -2.40 0.40
C LEU A 414 9.95 -1.56 0.92
N GLU A 415 8.75 -2.14 1.06
CA GLU A 415 7.55 -1.44 1.53
C GLU A 415 6.77 -2.30 2.53
N ASP A 416 6.36 -1.69 3.64
CA ASP A 416 5.66 -2.37 4.75
C ASP A 416 4.17 -2.65 4.47
N ASP A 417 3.63 -2.19 3.33
CA ASP A 417 2.22 -2.38 2.95
C ASP A 417 1.95 -3.69 2.20
N LEU A 418 2.95 -4.59 2.15
CA LEU A 418 2.86 -5.83 1.41
C LEU A 418 1.69 -6.69 1.89
N ALA A 419 1.45 -6.79 3.20
CA ALA A 419 0.37 -7.61 3.75
C ALA A 419 -1.00 -7.17 3.20
N ASP A 420 -1.28 -5.87 3.24
CA ASP A 420 -2.55 -5.28 2.76
C ASP A 420 -2.72 -5.40 1.24
N ARG A 421 -1.61 -5.32 0.48
CA ARG A 421 -1.62 -5.52 -0.98
C ARG A 421 -1.82 -6.99 -1.35
N VAL A 422 -1.21 -7.91 -0.60
CA VAL A 422 -1.37 -9.35 -0.80
C VAL A 422 -2.81 -9.76 -0.48
N GLU A 423 -3.41 -9.22 0.58
CA GLU A 423 -4.81 -9.46 0.90
C GLU A 423 -5.74 -8.96 -0.21
N ARG A 424 -5.53 -7.74 -0.72
CA ARG A 424 -6.30 -7.18 -1.84
C ARG A 424 -6.17 -7.97 -3.14
N VAL A 425 -4.98 -8.49 -3.47
CA VAL A 425 -4.70 -9.10 -4.78
C VAL A 425 -4.89 -10.60 -4.80
N TYR A 426 -4.52 -11.29 -3.72
CA TYR A 426 -4.64 -12.75 -3.63
C TYR A 426 -5.89 -13.21 -2.88
N GLY A 427 -6.69 -12.29 -2.34
CA GLY A 427 -8.00 -12.58 -1.77
C GLY A 427 -7.93 -13.55 -0.60
N VAL A 428 -7.35 -13.11 0.52
CA VAL A 428 -7.52 -13.84 1.78
C VAL A 428 -8.84 -13.36 2.39
N GLY A 429 -9.94 -14.02 2.02
CA GLY A 429 -11.22 -13.83 2.69
C GLY A 429 -11.10 -14.16 4.17
N ARG A 430 -11.66 -13.30 5.02
CA ARG A 430 -11.92 -13.63 6.44
C ARG A 430 -12.79 -14.87 6.57
#